data_AF-A0A3T0KM08-F1
#
_entry.id   AF-A0A3T0KM08-F1
#
_cell.length_a   1.000
_cell.length_b   1.000
_cell.length_c   1.000
_cell.angle_alpha   90.00
_cell.angle_beta   90.00
_cell.angle_gamma   90.00
#
_symmetry.space_group_name_H-M   'P 1'
#
loop_
_entity.id
_entity.type
_entity.pdbx_description
1 polymer ?
#
loop_
_entity_poly.entity_id
_entity_poly.type
_entity_poly.pdbx_seq_one_letter_code
_entity_poly.pdbx_strand_id
1 'polypeptide(L)'
;MRKRQLEEILNMPDLLFSQLCEERYEINKGVYNTIDRWFYNQGLSLIVERREMILSFIQYISVTENQGKKVKFGSGGLTRKLDQFWEERIQTFKHKAM
;
A
#
# COMPACT_ATOMS: atom_id res chain seq x y z
N MET A 1 14.58 -5.18 -1.68
CA MET A 1 14.07 -6.57 -1.75
C MET A 1 14.56 -7.18 -3.06
N ARG A 2 15.01 -8.44 -3.10
CA ARG A 2 15.37 -9.08 -4.38
C ARG A 2 14.11 -9.33 -5.21
N LYS A 3 14.22 -9.27 -6.55
CA LYS A 3 13.08 -9.41 -7.48
C LYS A 3 12.26 -10.69 -7.24
N ARG A 4 12.91 -11.85 -7.15
CA ARG A 4 12.25 -13.14 -6.89
C ARG A 4 11.47 -13.16 -5.57
N GLN A 5 12.04 -12.56 -4.51
CA GLN A 5 11.36 -12.49 -3.21
C GLN A 5 10.13 -11.57 -3.25
N LEU A 6 10.16 -10.52 -4.08
CA LEU A 6 8.98 -9.66 -4.28
C LEU A 6 7.88 -10.44 -5.02
N GLU A 7 8.21 -11.15 -6.09
CA GLU A 7 7.25 -11.97 -6.83
C GLU A 7 6.58 -13.01 -5.92
N GLU A 8 7.35 -13.69 -5.07
CA GLU A 8 6.82 -14.65 -4.08
C GLU A 8 5.84 -13.97 -3.11
N ILE A 9 6.19 -12.81 -2.55
CA ILE A 9 5.33 -12.05 -1.63
C ILE A 9 4.03 -11.63 -2.31
N LEU A 10 4.11 -11.08 -3.53
CA LEU A 10 2.93 -10.58 -4.25
C LEU A 10 1.96 -11.71 -4.64
N ASN A 11 2.43 -12.95 -4.74
CA ASN A 11 1.62 -14.12 -5.09
C ASN A 11 1.18 -14.95 -3.85
N MET A 12 1.48 -14.50 -2.63
CA MET A 12 1.06 -15.22 -1.42
C MET A 12 -0.48 -15.36 -1.35
N PRO A 13 -1.01 -16.41 -0.69
CA PRO A 13 -2.41 -16.44 -0.28
C PRO A 13 -2.83 -15.17 0.49
N ASP A 14 -4.08 -14.74 0.35
CA ASP A 14 -4.58 -13.49 0.96
C ASP A 14 -4.32 -13.39 2.46
N LEU A 15 -4.54 -14.49 3.18
CA LEU A 15 -4.29 -14.55 4.62
C LEU A 15 -2.81 -14.24 4.94
N LEU A 16 -1.88 -14.92 4.26
CA LEU A 16 -0.45 -14.75 4.47
C LEU A 16 0.02 -13.35 4.09
N PHE A 17 -0.50 -12.79 2.99
CA PHE A 17 -0.16 -11.43 2.60
C PHE A 17 -0.64 -10.40 3.64
N SER A 18 -1.88 -10.54 4.14
CA SER A 18 -2.42 -9.66 5.17
C SER A 18 -1.67 -9.78 6.50
N GLN A 19 -1.27 -10.99 6.90
CA GLN A 19 -0.46 -11.24 8.09
C GLN A 19 0.94 -10.62 7.95
N LEU A 20 1.57 -10.74 6.78
CA LEU A 20 2.84 -10.08 6.51
C LEU A 20 2.71 -8.54 6.62
N CYS A 21 1.58 -7.97 6.17
CA CYS A 21 1.31 -6.54 6.33
C CYS A 21 1.17 -6.14 7.81
N GLU A 22 0.51 -6.98 8.60
CA GLU A 22 0.32 -6.77 10.04
C GLU A 22 1.63 -6.88 10.82
N GLU A 23 2.37 -7.97 10.64
CA GLU A 23 3.59 -8.28 11.40
C GLU A 23 4.74 -7.33 11.06
N ARG A 24 4.93 -7.02 9.77
CA ARG A 24 6.11 -6.26 9.32
C ARG A 24 5.89 -4.75 9.36
N TYR A 25 4.66 -4.30 9.18
CA TYR A 25 4.36 -2.88 9.00
C TYR A 25 3.31 -2.35 9.97
N GLU A 26 2.90 -3.16 10.95
CA GLU A 26 1.89 -2.83 11.96
C GLU A 26 0.53 -2.38 11.36
N ILE A 27 0.21 -2.84 10.14
CA ILE A 27 -1.05 -2.56 9.46
C ILE A 27 -2.09 -3.58 9.88
N ASN A 28 -3.02 -3.18 10.75
CA ASN A 28 -4.11 -4.06 11.14
C ASN A 28 -5.03 -4.42 9.96
N LYS A 29 -5.76 -5.53 10.09
CA LYS A 29 -6.67 -6.06 9.05
C LYS A 29 -7.70 -5.04 8.53
N GLY A 30 -8.23 -4.17 9.40
CA GLY A 30 -9.22 -3.16 9.01
C GLY A 30 -8.62 -2.08 8.10
N VAL A 31 -7.43 -1.61 8.45
CA VAL A 31 -6.66 -0.66 7.63
C VAL A 31 -6.26 -1.31 6.30
N TYR A 32 -5.71 -2.53 6.33
CA TYR A 32 -5.38 -3.29 5.12
C TYR A 32 -6.57 -3.41 4.15
N ASN A 33 -7.72 -3.86 4.65
CA ASN A 33 -8.93 -4.02 3.83
C ASN A 33 -9.42 -2.70 3.23
N THR A 34 -9.24 -1.59 3.95
CA THR A 34 -9.61 -0.27 3.45
C THR A 34 -8.67 0.17 2.33
N ILE A 35 -7.37 -0.05 2.48
CA ILE A 35 -6.36 0.25 1.45
C ILE A 35 -6.62 -0.61 0.19
N ASP A 36 -6.78 -1.92 0.34
CA ASP A 36 -7.03 -2.83 -0.79
C ASP A 36 -8.30 -2.45 -1.56
N ARG A 37 -9.41 -2.22 -0.85
CA ARG A 37 -10.66 -1.76 -1.45
C ARG A 37 -10.50 -0.41 -2.14
N TRP A 38 -9.77 0.52 -1.54
CA TRP A 38 -9.55 1.84 -2.14
C TRP A 38 -8.79 1.71 -3.46
N PHE A 39 -7.72 0.92 -3.52
CA PHE A 39 -6.98 0.68 -4.78
C PHE A 39 -7.81 -0.06 -5.83
N TYR A 40 -8.63 -1.03 -5.41
CA TYR A 40 -9.58 -1.69 -6.32
C TYR A 40 -10.55 -0.68 -6.96
N ASN A 41 -11.07 0.26 -6.17
CA ASN A 41 -11.97 1.30 -6.67
C ASN A 41 -11.28 2.30 -7.61
N GLN A 42 -9.95 2.41 -7.59
CA GLN A 42 -9.18 3.17 -8.58
C GLN A 42 -8.96 2.41 -9.91
N GLY A 43 -9.47 1.18 -10.03
CA GLY A 43 -9.37 0.37 -11.25
C GLY A 43 -8.28 -0.70 -11.24
N LEU A 44 -7.54 -0.86 -10.13
CA LEU A 44 -6.53 -1.92 -10.00
C LEU A 44 -7.20 -3.27 -9.72
N SER A 45 -7.67 -3.93 -10.78
CA SER A 45 -8.40 -5.21 -10.66
C SER A 45 -7.48 -6.41 -10.42
N LEU A 46 -6.24 -6.35 -10.90
CA LEU A 46 -5.26 -7.42 -10.72
C LEU A 46 -4.67 -7.40 -9.30
N ILE A 47 -4.75 -8.55 -8.62
CA ILE A 47 -4.34 -8.66 -7.21
C ILE A 47 -2.86 -8.38 -7.00
N VAL A 48 -2.00 -8.82 -7.94
CA VAL A 48 -0.56 -8.60 -7.88
C VAL A 48 -0.24 -7.11 -7.97
N GLU A 49 -0.89 -6.37 -8.88
CA GLU A 49 -0.73 -4.93 -9.04
C GLU A 49 -1.22 -4.18 -7.79
N ARG A 50 -2.38 -4.53 -7.24
CA ARG A 50 -2.86 -3.94 -5.99
C ARG A 50 -1.89 -4.16 -4.85
N ARG A 51 -1.35 -5.37 -4.69
CA ARG A 51 -0.41 -5.70 -3.62
C ARG A 51 0.90 -4.94 -3.76
N GLU A 52 1.38 -4.73 -4.98
CA GLU A 52 2.53 -3.87 -5.24
C GLU A 52 2.25 -2.42 -4.82
N MET A 53 1.05 -1.91 -5.12
CA MET A 53 0.62 -0.58 -4.73
C MET A 53 0.40 -0.44 -3.22
N ILE A 54 -0.13 -1.47 -2.55
CA ILE A 54 -0.24 -1.55 -1.09
C ILE A 54 1.14 -1.46 -0.45
N LEU A 55 2.10 -2.28 -0.88
CA LEU A 55 3.48 -2.23 -0.34
C LEU A 55 4.14 -0.87 -0.61
N SER A 56 3.91 -0.29 -1.80
CA SER A 56 4.40 1.05 -2.13
C SER A 56 3.80 2.12 -1.21
N PHE A 57 2.50 2.06 -0.94
CA PHE A 57 1.81 2.99 -0.05
C PHE A 57 2.29 2.85 1.40
N ILE A 58 2.47 1.62 1.87
CA ILE A 58 3.02 1.35 3.21
C ILE A 58 4.43 1.92 3.33
N GLN A 59 5.26 1.77 2.30
CA GLN A 59 6.59 2.37 2.27
C GLN A 59 6.49 3.90 2.28
N TYR A 60 5.60 4.49 1.49
CA TYR A 60 5.37 5.94 1.44
C TYR A 60 5.03 6.51 2.82
N ILE A 61 4.04 5.94 3.51
CA ILE A 61 3.65 6.40 4.86
C ILE A 61 4.78 6.21 5.88
N SER A 62 5.59 5.15 5.74
CA SER A 62 6.73 4.90 6.64
C SER A 62 7.82 5.96 6.52
N VAL A 63 8.05 6.50 5.32
CA VAL A 63 9.00 7.60 5.09
C VAL A 63 8.42 8.92 5.59
N THR A 64 7.12 9.16 5.40
CA THR A 64 6.51 10.45 5.76
C THR A 64 6.18 10.59 7.24
N GLU A 65 5.90 9.49 7.96
CA GLU A 65 5.42 9.51 9.36
C GLU A 65 6.49 9.13 10.39
N ASN A 66 7.75 8.97 9.96
CA ASN A 66 9.01 8.88 10.72
C ASN A 66 8.89 8.81 12.27
N GLN A 67 8.53 7.65 12.85
CA GLN A 67 8.68 7.42 14.31
C GLN A 67 8.44 6.01 14.89
N GLY A 68 8.62 4.91 14.15
CA GLY A 68 8.67 3.56 14.74
C GLY A 68 7.47 3.17 15.63
N LYS A 69 6.31 3.79 15.40
CA LYS A 69 5.07 3.59 16.14
C LYS A 69 3.97 3.24 15.15
N LYS A 70 3.05 2.37 15.57
CA LYS A 70 1.79 2.04 14.87
C LYS A 70 1.22 3.24 14.13
N VAL A 71 1.04 3.10 12.82
CA VAL A 71 0.46 4.15 11.99
C VAL A 71 -0.97 4.41 12.44
N LYS A 72 -1.23 5.61 12.95
CA LYS A 72 -2.56 6.05 13.40
C LYS A 72 -3.12 7.03 12.41
N PHE A 73 -4.12 6.59 11.67
CA PHE A 73 -4.94 7.46 10.83
C PHE A 73 -6.13 7.92 11.67
N GLY A 74 -6.19 9.21 12.01
CA GLY A 74 -7.40 9.79 12.60
C GLY A 74 -8.62 9.62 11.68
N SER A 75 -9.79 10.12 12.07
CA SER A 75 -11.00 10.05 11.24
C SER A 75 -10.75 10.60 9.83
N GLY A 76 -10.94 9.75 8.80
CA GLY A 76 -10.70 10.08 7.39
C GLY A 76 -9.23 10.27 6.98
N GLY A 77 -8.27 10.13 7.91
CA GLY A 77 -6.84 10.37 7.63
C GLY A 77 -6.23 9.37 6.65
N LEU A 78 -6.73 8.13 6.63
CA LEU A 78 -6.24 7.08 5.74
C LEU A 78 -6.55 7.40 4.28
N THR A 79 -7.82 7.73 3.99
CA THR A 79 -8.26 8.07 2.63
C THR A 79 -7.49 9.27 2.09
N ARG A 80 -7.32 10.34 2.90
CA ARG A 80 -6.55 11.52 2.48
C ARG A 80 -5.10 11.18 2.10
N LYS A 81 -4.45 10.29 2.86
CA LYS A 81 -3.09 9.84 2.55
C LYS A 81 -3.04 8.98 1.30
N LEU A 82 -4.06 8.16 1.05
CA LEU A 82 -4.18 7.38 -0.18
C LEU A 82 -4.36 8.30 -1.39
N ASP A 83 -5.22 9.31 -1.30
CA ASP A 83 -5.42 10.31 -2.34
C ASP A 83 -4.10 11.03 -2.66
N GLN A 84 -3.39 11.52 -1.63
CA GLN A 84 -2.09 12.19 -1.78
C GLN A 84 -1.06 11.28 -2.47
N PHE A 85 -0.91 10.05 -1.99
CA PHE A 85 0.01 9.08 -2.57
C PHE A 85 -0.31 8.79 -4.04
N TRP A 86 -1.60 8.68 -4.39
CA TRP A 86 -2.05 8.39 -5.74
C TRP A 86 -1.82 9.54 -6.69
N GLU A 87 -2.09 10.77 -6.26
CA GLU A 87 -1.78 11.98 -7.03
C GLU A 87 -0.28 12.08 -7.34
N GLU A 88 0.59 11.89 -6.34
CA GLU A 88 2.05 11.90 -6.52
C GLU A 88 2.52 10.79 -7.48
N ARG A 89 1.93 9.59 -7.38
CA ARG A 89 2.20 8.46 -8.29
C ARG A 89 1.78 8.78 -9.72
N ILE A 90 0.56 9.26 -9.95
CA ILE A 90 0.05 9.60 -11.29
C ILE A 90 0.88 10.70 -11.94
N GLN A 91 1.26 11.74 -11.19
CA GLN A 91 2.12 12.81 -11.69
C GLN A 91 3.49 12.27 -12.12
N THR A 92 4.05 11.33 -11.36
CA THR A 92 5.31 10.67 -11.72
C THR A 92 5.22 9.90 -13.05
N PHE A 93 4.08 9.24 -13.33
CA PHE A 93 3.86 8.55 -14.61
C PHE A 93 3.70 9.53 -15.78
N LYS A 94 3.00 10.66 -15.58
CA LYS A 94 2.85 11.70 -16.61
C LYS A 94 4.18 12.36 -16.97
N HIS A 95 5.07 12.57 -16.00
CA HIS A 95 6.37 13.22 -16.23
C HIS A 95 7.43 12.28 -16.86
N LYS A 96 7.29 10.96 -16.71
CA LYS A 96 8.17 9.96 -17.35
C LYS A 96 7.76 9.59 -18.79
N ALA A 97 6.54 9.93 -19.20
CA ALA A 97 6.01 9.66 -20.53
C ALA A 97 6.16 10.86 -21.50
N MET A 98 6.72 11.97 -21.01
CA MET A 98 7.20 13.12 -21.79
C MET A 98 8.70 13.01 -21.97
#